data_AF-A0A1Y3BUV7-F1
#
_entry.id   AF-A0A1Y3BUV7-F1
#
_cell.length_a   1.000
_cell.length_b   1.000
_cell.length_c   1.000
_cell.angle_alpha   90.00
_cell.angle_beta   90.00
_cell.angle_gamma   90.00
#
_symmetry.space_group_name_H-M   'P 1'
#
loop_
_entity.id
_entity.type
_entity.pdbx_description
1 polymer ?
#
loop_
_entity_poly.entity_id
_entity_poly.type
_entity_poly.pdbx_seq_one_letter_code
_entity_poly.pdbx_strand_id
1 'polypeptide(L)'
;MIDLSDLWADPVVRFQRRFYIPLVIIFWGFLPTYLAHIITGVPWLDCFIGAVIFRYVLSLHCTWTVNSLAHMYGYRTYDRTLEPRENRLVTYLSLGE
;
A
#
# COMPACT_ATOMS: atom_id res chain seq x y z
N MET A 1 -11.28 -4.43 -23.44
CA MET A 1 -11.71 -3.71 -22.22
C MET A 1 -11.99 -4.74 -21.17
N ILE A 2 -11.43 -4.57 -19.97
CA ILE A 2 -11.65 -5.50 -18.85
C ILE A 2 -13.03 -5.20 -18.26
N ASP A 3 -13.82 -6.24 -18.02
CA ASP A 3 -15.13 -6.10 -17.39
C ASP A 3 -14.95 -5.75 -15.89
N LEU A 4 -15.57 -4.65 -15.46
CA LEU A 4 -15.50 -4.14 -14.08
C LEU A 4 -16.88 -4.24 -13.39
N SER A 5 -17.84 -4.94 -13.99
CA SER A 5 -19.23 -5.01 -13.53
C SER A 5 -19.32 -5.57 -12.10
N ASP A 6 -18.42 -6.48 -11.75
CA ASP A 6 -18.32 -7.07 -10.41
C ASP A 6 -17.96 -6.02 -9.33
N LEU A 7 -16.96 -5.17 -9.59
CA LEU A 7 -16.58 -4.06 -8.69
C LEU A 7 -17.70 -3.01 -8.54
N TRP A 8 -18.52 -2.81 -9.57
CA TRP A 8 -19.67 -1.90 -9.51
C TRP A 8 -20.89 -2.49 -8.82
N ALA A 9 -21.00 -3.82 -8.76
CA ALA A 9 -22.05 -4.51 -8.04
C ALA A 9 -21.85 -4.39 -6.52
N ASP A 10 -20.59 -4.37 -6.06
CA ASP A 10 -20.27 -4.28 -4.64
C ASP A 10 -20.64 -2.91 -4.02
N PRO A 11 -21.53 -2.86 -3.01
CA PRO A 11 -21.87 -1.62 -2.31
C PRO A 11 -20.70 -1.01 -1.51
N VAL A 12 -19.77 -1.82 -1.00
CA VAL A 12 -18.62 -1.36 -0.20
C VAL A 12 -17.63 -0.60 -1.07
N VAL A 13 -17.30 -1.13 -2.25
CA VAL A 13 -16.40 -0.48 -3.22
C VAL A 13 -16.99 0.84 -3.70
N ARG A 14 -18.30 0.89 -3.93
CA ARG A 14 -18.99 2.14 -4.31
C ARG A 14 -18.97 3.18 -3.20
N PHE A 15 -19.18 2.77 -1.95
CA PHE A 15 -19.07 3.65 -0.79
C PHE A 15 -17.64 4.20 -0.63
N GLN A 16 -16.65 3.32 -0.67
CA GLN A 16 -15.24 3.69 -0.56
C GLN A 16 -14.81 4.63 -1.69
N ARG A 17 -15.24 4.38 -2.94
CA ARG A 17 -14.99 5.29 -4.06
C ARG A 17 -15.68 6.65 -3.90
N ARG A 18 -16.91 6.68 -3.40
CA ARG A 18 -17.68 7.92 -3.21
C ARG A 18 -17.06 8.81 -2.13
N PHE A 19 -16.56 8.22 -1.05
CA PHE A 19 -15.97 8.92 0.10
C PHE A 19 -14.45 8.77 0.15
N TYR A 20 -13.80 8.47 -0.96
CA TYR A 20 -12.37 8.17 -1.00
C TYR A 20 -11.53 9.30 -0.39
N ILE A 21 -11.74 10.54 -0.85
CA ILE A 21 -10.99 11.71 -0.38
C ILE A 21 -11.14 11.93 1.13
N PRO A 22 -12.36 12.03 1.70
CA PRO A 22 -12.49 12.21 3.15
C PRO A 22 -11.97 11.02 3.95
N LEU A 23 -12.18 9.78 3.48
CA LEU A 23 -11.65 8.59 4.16
C LEU A 23 -10.12 8.59 4.21
N VAL A 24 -9.46 8.94 3.11
CA VAL A 24 -7.99 9.03 3.07
C VAL A 24 -7.49 10.09 4.05
N ILE A 25 -8.07 11.30 4.05
CA ILE A 25 -7.61 12.36 4.97
C ILE A 25 -7.74 11.92 6.44
N ILE A 26 -8.83 11.26 6.80
CA ILE A 26 -9.09 10.82 8.17
C ILE A 26 -8.19 9.65 8.56
N PHE A 27 -8.20 8.56 7.80
CA PHE A 27 -7.55 7.31 8.18
C PHE A 27 -6.04 7.29 7.88
N TRP A 28 -5.61 7.91 6.78
CA TRP A 28 -4.21 7.94 6.40
C TRP A 28 -3.45 9.09 7.08
N GLY A 29 -4.09 10.25 7.27
CA GLY A 29 -3.45 11.44 7.86
C GLY A 29 -3.82 11.66 9.32
N PHE A 30 -5.07 12.05 9.57
CA PHE A 30 -5.48 12.58 10.87
C PHE A 30 -5.35 11.57 12.02
N LEU A 31 -5.88 10.36 11.83
CA LEU A 31 -5.89 9.31 12.86
C LEU A 31 -4.48 8.92 13.32
N PRO A 32 -3.50 8.62 12.43
CA PRO A 32 -2.15 8.31 12.87
C PRO A 32 -1.43 9.51 13.51
N THR A 33 -1.63 10.74 13.03
CA THR A 33 -1.05 11.93 13.69
C THR A 33 -1.64 12.15 15.08
N TYR A 34 -2.94 11.98 15.24
CA TYR A 34 -3.64 12.12 16.53
C TYR A 34 -3.16 11.09 17.55
N LEU A 35 -3.07 9.82 17.14
CA LEU A 35 -2.56 8.75 18.00
C LEU A 35 -1.09 8.99 18.36
N ALA A 36 -0.25 9.38 17.40
CA ALA A 36 1.15 9.68 17.64
C ALA A 36 1.31 10.83 18.66
N HIS A 37 0.51 11.89 18.54
CA HIS A 37 0.53 13.02 19.47
C HIS A 37 0.14 12.61 20.89
N ILE A 38 -0.92 11.81 21.06
CA ILE A 38 -1.34 11.33 22.40
C ILE A 38 -0.28 10.43 23.04
N ILE A 39 0.34 9.55 22.26
CA ILE A 39 1.29 8.56 22.80
C ILE A 39 2.62 9.23 23.17
N THR A 40 3.08 10.20 22.38
CA THR A 40 4.43 10.76 22.52
C THR A 40 4.47 12.18 23.12
N GLY A 41 3.37 12.92 23.09
CA GLY A 41 3.31 14.32 23.55
C GLY A 41 4.09 15.31 22.67
N VAL A 42 4.66 14.85 21.55
CA VAL A 42 5.46 15.65 20.61
C VAL A 42 4.54 16.56 19.79
N PRO A 43 4.92 17.78 19.39
CA PRO A 43 4.09 18.66 18.57
C PRO A 43 3.52 17.99 17.31
N TRP A 44 2.34 18.45 16.90
CA TRP A 44 1.54 17.87 15.81
C TRP A 44 2.31 17.76 14.48
N LEU A 45 3.15 18.74 14.17
CA LEU A 45 3.90 18.78 12.91
C LEU A 45 4.96 17.67 12.84
N ASP A 46 5.69 17.46 13.93
CA ASP A 46 6.70 16.40 14.02
C ASP A 46 6.03 15.02 14.03
N CYS A 47 4.87 14.89 14.67
CA CYS A 47 4.05 13.68 14.61
C CYS A 47 3.56 13.39 13.18
N PHE A 48 3.17 14.41 12.43
CA PHE A 48 2.74 14.24 11.04
C PHE A 48 3.90 13.79 10.15
N ILE A 49 5.07 14.44 10.26
CA ILE A 49 6.24 14.08 9.47
C ILE A 49 6.73 12.67 9.83
N GLY A 50 6.83 12.34 11.12
CA GLY A 50 7.33 11.05 11.58
C GLY A 50 6.34 9.90 11.40
N ALA A 51 5.08 10.04 11.83
CA ALA A 51 4.13 8.93 11.82
C ALA A 51 3.40 8.75 10.48
N VAL A 52 3.21 9.83 9.72
CA VAL A 52 2.47 9.79 8.44
C VAL A 52 3.43 9.74 7.26
N ILE A 53 4.29 10.76 7.11
CA ILE A 53 5.15 10.87 5.92
C ILE A 53 6.20 9.76 5.87
N PHE A 54 6.97 9.56 6.94
CA PHE A 54 8.01 8.53 6.95
C PHE A 54 7.42 7.12 6.76
N ARG A 55 6.32 6.78 7.44
CA ARG A 55 5.60 5.51 7.23
C ARG A 55 5.14 5.36 5.78
N TYR A 56 4.57 6.41 5.19
CA TYR A 56 4.09 6.39 3.82
C TYR A 56 5.23 6.19 2.81
N VAL A 57 6.34 6.90 2.98
CA VAL A 57 7.53 6.74 2.14
C VAL A 57 8.06 5.32 2.23
N LEU A 58 8.18 4.75 3.44
CA LEU A 58 8.62 3.36 3.60
C LEU A 58 7.68 2.37 2.92
N SER A 59 6.36 2.50 3.12
CA SER A 59 5.38 1.64 2.45
C SER A 59 5.47 1.72 0.93
N LEU A 60 5.60 2.92 0.36
CA LEU A 60 5.82 3.10 -1.08
C LEU A 60 7.11 2.42 -1.55
N HIS A 61 8.21 2.58 -0.83
CA HIS A 61 9.47 1.93 -1.18
C HIS A 61 9.34 0.40 -1.12
N CYS A 62 8.65 -0.16 -0.13
CA CYS A 62 8.35 -1.59 -0.08
C CYS A 62 7.55 -2.05 -1.30
N THR A 63 6.43 -1.40 -1.61
CA THR A 63 5.58 -1.75 -2.77
C THR A 63 6.32 -1.59 -4.10
N TRP A 64 7.10 -0.52 -4.26
CA TRP A 64 7.91 -0.33 -5.46
C TRP A 64 9.07 -1.32 -5.54
N THR A 65 9.63 -1.72 -4.40
CA THR A 65 10.67 -2.77 -4.36
C THR A 65 10.11 -4.09 -4.83
N VAL A 66 8.87 -4.45 -4.49
CA VAL A 66 8.19 -5.65 -5.04
C VAL A 66 8.10 -5.55 -6.56
N ASN A 67 7.64 -4.41 -7.08
CA ASN A 67 7.56 -4.18 -8.52
C ASN A 67 8.94 -4.30 -9.20
N SER A 68 9.98 -3.67 -8.65
CA SER A 68 11.33 -3.75 -9.21
C SER A 68 11.96 -5.14 -9.10
N LEU A 69 11.77 -5.84 -7.97
CA LEU A 69 12.35 -7.17 -7.74
C LEU A 69 11.65 -8.26 -8.53
N ALA A 70 10.32 -8.20 -8.70
CA ALA A 70 9.58 -9.14 -9.53
C ALA A 70 10.03 -9.10 -11.01
N HIS A 71 10.52 -7.93 -11.47
CA HIS A 71 11.08 -7.76 -12.81
C HIS A 71 12.59 -8.03 -12.90
N MET A 72 13.37 -7.84 -11.83
CA MET A 72 14.83 -8.07 -11.83
C MET A 72 15.28 -9.48 -11.38
N TYR A 73 14.63 -10.10 -10.39
CA TYR A 73 15.12 -11.30 -9.72
C TYR A 73 14.02 -12.33 -9.44
N GLY A 74 14.06 -13.45 -10.17
CA GLY A 74 13.38 -14.69 -9.79
C GLY A 74 13.57 -15.82 -10.81
N TYR A 75 13.24 -17.04 -10.39
CA TYR A 75 13.50 -18.27 -11.14
C TYR A 75 12.28 -18.67 -11.99
N ARG A 76 12.54 -19.12 -13.23
CA ARG A 76 11.51 -19.58 -14.18
C ARG A 76 11.27 -21.09 -14.00
N THR A 77 10.16 -21.47 -13.37
CA THR A 77 9.81 -22.89 -13.18
C THR A 77 8.55 -23.35 -13.92
N TYR A 78 7.63 -22.46 -14.33
CA TYR A 78 6.33 -22.89 -14.91
C TYR A 78 6.11 -22.54 -16.39
N ASP A 79 6.56 -21.39 -16.90
CA ASP A 79 6.46 -21.07 -18.33
C ASP A 79 7.60 -20.16 -18.79
N ARG A 80 8.19 -20.43 -19.95
CA ARG A 80 9.38 -19.71 -20.47
C ARG A 80 9.03 -18.45 -21.27
N THR A 81 7.74 -18.23 -21.57
CA THR A 81 7.23 -17.09 -22.37
C THR A 81 6.68 -15.94 -21.53
N LEU A 82 6.39 -16.16 -20.25
CA LEU A 82 5.84 -15.14 -19.35
C LEU A 82 6.96 -14.42 -18.56
N GLU A 83 6.75 -13.13 -18.32
CA GLU A 83 7.69 -12.19 -17.68
C GLU A 83 7.72 -12.18 -16.14
N PRO A 84 6.69 -12.58 -15.37
CA PRO A 84 6.77 -12.59 -13.91
C PRO A 84 7.73 -13.66 -13.40
N ARG A 85 8.63 -13.28 -12.49
CA ARG A 85 9.63 -14.17 -11.89
C ARG A 85 9.36 -14.30 -10.38
N GLU A 86 8.99 -15.49 -9.93
CA GLU A 86 8.72 -15.73 -8.51
C GLU A 86 10.01 -15.76 -7.67
N ASN A 87 10.01 -15.03 -6.56
CA ASN A 87 11.12 -15.00 -5.61
C ASN A 87 10.57 -14.97 -4.17
N ARG A 88 10.95 -15.95 -3.36
CA ARG A 88 10.43 -16.15 -1.99
C ARG A 88 10.78 -14.98 -1.04
N LEU A 89 11.83 -14.22 -1.35
CA LEU A 89 12.17 -12.98 -0.63
C LEU A 89 11.20 -11.84 -0.94
N VAL A 90 10.71 -11.77 -2.18
CA VAL A 90 9.68 -10.80 -2.59
C VAL A 90 8.39 -11.12 -1.87
N THR A 91 7.96 -12.39 -1.88
CA THR A 91 6.77 -12.88 -1.15
C THR A 91 6.81 -12.58 0.36
N TYR A 92 7.99 -12.63 0.99
CA TYR A 92 8.11 -12.30 2.41
C TYR A 92 8.08 -10.79 2.66
N LEU A 93 8.73 -9.99 1.80
CA LEU A 93 8.77 -8.54 1.93
C LEU A 93 7.43 -7.88 1.59
N SER A 94 6.66 -8.52 0.73
CA SER A 94 5.32 -8.10 0.30
C SER A 94 4.20 -8.64 1.19
N LEU A 95 4.48 -9.56 2.12
CA LEU A 95 3.45 -10.32 2.85
C LEU A 95 2.52 -11.13 1.92
N GLY A 96 3.02 -11.61 0.79
CA GLY A 96 2.31 -12.54 -0.10
C GLY A 96 2.03 -12.03 -1.52
N GLU A 97 2.59 -10.87 -1.89
CA GLU A 97 2.52 -10.26 -3.24
C GLU A 97 3.75 -10.57 -4.10
#